data_AF-A0A841D5T1-F1
#
_entry.id   AF-A0A841D5T1-F1
#
_cell.length_a   1.000
_cell.length_b   1.000
_cell.length_c   1.000
_cell.angle_alpha   90.00
_cell.angle_beta   90.00
_cell.angle_gamma   90.00
#
_symmetry.space_group_name_H-M   'P 1'
#
loop_
_entity.id
_entity.type
_entity.pdbx_description
1 polymer ?
#
loop_
_entity_poly.entity_id
_entity_poly.type
_entity_poly.pdbx_seq_one_letter_code
_entity_poly.pdbx_strand_id
1 'polypeptide(L)'
;MTTPTPDDRRPEPPARGGGPGGPAQPYRRPLPGHPRQAGAPLPPGYPRPGYAQPGHPRQAYRPPMPPRPGYPAGHQGPGYPVPEYGDPGGGRVLRSVLILAAIAGVVTVLVGVFYMLAAPEQYGLADERALPPRAQQDPAGAEETYFSAPPTVPPPQPTVPAAPAMLPSTPKRLVIPRLGVDAPVRSVGLDRKGAVQVPPVNNPNLVGWFREGPTAGETGPAIMLGHKDTQAGSAVFSRLDEIRNGDVIEVHRQDGVIAVFTVGGLEQAEKSVFPTQRVYGESPDPQLHLITCGGAYDRATGHYTDNVIVYATMTATRRA
;
A
#
# COMPACT_ATOMS: atom_id res chain seq x y z
N MET A 1 1.37 93.24 -9.13
CA MET A 1 2.14 92.00 -9.38
C MET A 1 1.43 90.91 -8.59
N THR A 2 0.90 89.80 -9.09
CA THR A 2 0.72 89.18 -10.41
C THR A 2 -0.25 88.02 -10.13
N THR A 3 -1.23 87.83 -11.01
CA THR A 3 -2.19 86.73 -11.24
C THR A 3 -1.55 85.31 -11.34
N PRO A 4 -2.28 84.19 -11.60
CA PRO A 4 -3.61 83.71 -11.16
C PRO A 4 -3.69 82.17 -10.86
N THR A 5 -4.93 81.70 -10.58
CA THR A 5 -5.60 80.36 -10.59
C THR A 5 -5.26 79.41 -11.79
N PRO A 6 -5.70 78.11 -11.91
CA PRO A 6 -7.09 77.62 -11.75
C PRO A 6 -7.38 76.17 -11.25
N ASP A 7 -8.67 76.00 -10.91
CA ASP A 7 -9.55 74.82 -10.84
C ASP A 7 -9.45 73.92 -12.08
N ASP A 8 -9.64 72.59 -11.93
CA ASP A 8 -10.47 71.88 -12.91
C ASP A 8 -11.05 70.54 -12.43
N ARG A 9 -12.32 70.34 -12.79
CA ARG A 9 -13.16 69.19 -12.48
C ARG A 9 -13.28 68.28 -13.72
N ARG A 10 -13.31 66.95 -13.47
CA ARG A 10 -13.96 65.88 -14.28
C ARG A 10 -13.32 65.56 -15.66
N PRO A 11 -13.47 64.35 -16.26
CA PRO A 11 -14.71 63.53 -16.30
C PRO A 11 -14.60 61.99 -16.22
N GLU A 12 -15.69 61.33 -15.81
CA GLU A 12 -16.02 59.94 -16.18
C GLU A 12 -16.34 59.84 -17.68
N PRO A 13 -16.03 58.69 -18.32
CA PRO A 13 -17.04 58.00 -19.13
C PRO A 13 -16.87 56.45 -19.10
N PRO A 14 -17.67 55.65 -19.84
CA PRO A 14 -18.99 55.17 -19.44
C PRO A 14 -19.08 53.62 -19.38
N ALA A 15 -20.11 53.12 -18.68
CA ALA A 15 -20.51 51.72 -18.73
C ALA A 15 -21.29 51.36 -20.01
N ARG A 16 -20.84 50.31 -20.73
CA ARG A 16 -21.60 49.41 -21.63
C ARG A 16 -20.81 48.09 -21.65
N GLY A 17 -21.33 46.88 -21.44
CA GLY A 17 -22.64 46.31 -21.72
C GLY A 17 -22.50 45.32 -22.89
N GLY A 18 -22.43 44.00 -22.62
CA GLY A 18 -22.40 42.97 -23.67
C GLY A 18 -22.07 41.54 -23.23
N GLY A 19 -23.12 40.79 -22.84
CA GLY A 19 -23.45 39.37 -23.10
C GLY A 19 -22.42 38.20 -23.14
N PRO A 20 -22.87 36.95 -22.89
CA PRO A 20 -22.03 35.82 -22.50
C PRO A 20 -21.51 34.99 -23.68
N GLY A 21 -20.21 34.69 -23.68
CA GLY A 21 -19.57 33.71 -24.58
C GLY A 21 -19.33 32.40 -23.85
N GLY A 22 -19.88 31.30 -24.39
CA GLY A 22 -19.85 29.96 -23.81
C GLY A 22 -18.47 29.30 -23.69
N PRO A 23 -18.41 28.10 -23.07
CA PRO A 23 -17.17 27.43 -22.73
C PRO A 23 -16.42 26.91 -23.96
N ALA A 24 -15.14 27.26 -24.03
CA ALA A 24 -14.18 26.71 -24.98
C ALA A 24 -14.02 25.20 -24.77
N GLN A 25 -14.25 24.43 -25.83
CA GLN A 25 -13.91 23.01 -25.90
C GLN A 25 -12.38 22.84 -25.93
N PRO A 26 -11.83 21.77 -25.31
CA PRO A 26 -10.41 21.49 -25.38
C PRO A 26 -10.00 20.95 -26.76
N TYR A 27 -8.93 21.56 -27.29
CA TYR A 27 -8.16 21.10 -28.45
C TYR A 27 -7.78 19.60 -28.31
N ARG A 28 -8.33 18.75 -29.18
CA ARG A 28 -7.74 17.43 -29.47
C ARG A 28 -6.54 17.62 -30.39
N ARG A 29 -5.34 17.32 -29.88
CA ARG A 29 -4.13 17.19 -30.71
C ARG A 29 -4.10 15.80 -31.38
N PRO A 30 -3.74 15.69 -32.67
CA PRO A 30 -3.59 14.40 -33.35
C PRO A 30 -2.28 13.70 -32.93
N LEU A 31 -2.33 12.38 -32.76
CA LEU A 31 -1.17 11.50 -32.62
C LEU A 31 -0.35 11.50 -33.94
N PRO A 32 0.99 11.63 -33.91
CA PRO A 32 1.81 11.41 -35.09
C PRO A 32 1.90 9.92 -35.44
N GLY A 33 1.65 9.62 -36.72
CA GLY A 33 1.72 8.27 -37.27
C GLY A 33 3.14 7.68 -37.30
N HIS A 34 3.22 6.37 -37.12
CA HIS A 34 4.43 5.58 -37.35
C HIS A 34 4.72 5.46 -38.85
N PRO A 35 5.93 5.77 -39.34
CA PRO A 35 6.33 5.41 -40.68
C PRO A 35 6.68 3.92 -40.75
N ARG A 36 6.07 3.23 -41.73
CA ARG A 36 6.52 1.92 -42.23
C ARG A 36 7.94 2.08 -42.80
N GLN A 37 8.91 1.34 -42.26
CA GLN A 37 10.18 1.12 -42.96
C GLN A 37 10.17 -0.25 -43.63
N ALA A 38 10.33 -0.20 -44.95
CA ALA A 38 10.73 -1.31 -45.79
C ALA A 38 12.19 -1.69 -45.48
N GLY A 39 12.50 -3.00 -45.57
CA GLY A 39 13.73 -3.59 -45.04
C GLY A 39 15.00 -3.38 -45.86
N ALA A 40 16.11 -3.82 -45.25
CA ALA A 40 17.38 -4.12 -45.90
C ALA A 40 17.86 -5.52 -45.44
N PRO A 41 18.67 -6.22 -46.25
CA PRO A 41 18.82 -7.68 -46.23
C PRO A 41 19.82 -8.20 -45.18
N LEU A 42 19.54 -9.38 -44.62
CA LEU A 42 20.45 -10.12 -43.74
C LEU A 42 21.37 -11.05 -44.55
N PRO A 43 22.66 -11.21 -44.16
CA PRO A 43 23.59 -12.14 -44.80
C PRO A 43 23.30 -13.62 -44.45
N PRO A 44 23.71 -14.58 -45.29
CA PRO A 44 23.27 -15.98 -45.22
C PRO A 44 24.08 -16.81 -44.23
N GLY A 45 23.39 -17.73 -43.55
CA GLY A 45 23.99 -18.95 -43.01
C GLY A 45 23.62 -19.25 -41.57
N TYR A 46 22.46 -19.88 -41.34
CA TYR A 46 22.28 -20.95 -40.35
C TYR A 46 21.00 -21.74 -40.71
N PRO A 47 21.02 -23.09 -40.69
CA PRO A 47 19.90 -23.92 -41.11
C PRO A 47 18.74 -23.88 -40.10
N ARG A 48 17.52 -23.75 -40.64
CA ARG A 48 16.25 -23.84 -39.89
C ARG A 48 15.90 -25.30 -39.59
N PRO A 49 15.47 -25.64 -38.36
CA PRO A 49 14.82 -26.92 -38.08
C PRO A 49 13.42 -26.96 -38.72
N GLY A 50 13.15 -28.03 -39.46
CA GLY A 50 11.89 -28.27 -40.16
C GLY A 50 10.72 -28.53 -39.20
N TYR A 51 9.57 -27.94 -39.55
CA TYR A 51 8.27 -28.21 -38.95
C TYR A 51 7.81 -29.63 -39.32
N ALA A 52 7.54 -30.46 -38.31
CA ALA A 52 6.89 -31.76 -38.48
C ALA A 52 5.36 -31.59 -38.52
N GLN A 53 4.74 -32.18 -39.54
CA GLN A 53 3.28 -32.28 -39.71
C GLN A 53 2.65 -33.14 -38.59
N PRO A 54 1.40 -32.85 -38.15
CA PRO A 54 0.64 -33.77 -37.30
C PRO A 54 0.07 -34.94 -38.12
N GLY A 55 0.67 -36.12 -37.97
CA GLY A 55 0.15 -37.38 -38.49
C GLY A 55 -0.77 -38.09 -37.48
N HIS A 56 -1.81 -38.72 -38.01
CA HIS A 56 -2.90 -39.45 -37.35
C HIS A 56 -2.51 -40.43 -36.22
N PRO A 57 -3.40 -40.67 -35.22
CA PRO A 57 -3.14 -41.61 -34.14
C PRO A 57 -3.21 -43.06 -34.64
N ARG A 58 -2.07 -43.78 -34.56
CA ARG A 58 -2.04 -45.24 -34.74
C ARG A 58 -2.53 -45.92 -33.46
N GLN A 59 -3.66 -46.62 -33.59
CA GLN A 59 -4.16 -47.58 -32.60
C GLN A 59 -3.11 -48.67 -32.36
N ALA A 60 -2.64 -48.80 -31.13
CA ALA A 60 -1.78 -49.91 -30.73
C ALA A 60 -2.66 -51.17 -30.53
N TYR A 61 -2.44 -52.14 -31.41
CA TYR A 61 -3.01 -53.48 -31.40
C TYR A 61 -2.62 -54.22 -30.12
N ARG A 62 -3.61 -54.71 -29.35
CA ARG A 62 -3.43 -55.58 -28.17
C ARG A 62 -3.67 -57.03 -28.60
N PRO A 63 -2.67 -57.92 -28.53
CA PRO A 63 -2.88 -59.33 -28.87
C PRO A 63 -3.73 -60.06 -27.80
N PRO A 64 -4.52 -61.07 -28.18
CA PRO A 64 -5.36 -61.84 -27.26
C PRO A 64 -4.54 -62.78 -26.36
N MET A 65 -4.94 -62.92 -25.09
CA MET A 65 -4.32 -63.87 -24.15
C MET A 65 -4.67 -65.33 -24.49
N PRO A 66 -3.75 -66.28 -24.30
CA PRO A 66 -4.05 -67.71 -24.45
C PRO A 66 -4.88 -68.27 -23.27
N PRO A 67 -5.66 -69.34 -23.50
CA PRO A 67 -6.48 -69.97 -22.46
C PRO A 67 -5.61 -70.68 -21.41
N ARG A 68 -6.02 -70.57 -20.13
CA ARG A 68 -5.34 -71.24 -19.01
C ARG A 68 -5.69 -72.74 -18.98
N PRO A 69 -4.71 -73.65 -18.78
CA PRO A 69 -4.96 -75.08 -18.61
C PRO A 69 -5.77 -75.38 -17.35
N GLY A 70 -6.77 -76.25 -17.48
CA GLY A 70 -7.54 -76.80 -16.37
C GLY A 70 -6.70 -77.73 -15.50
N TYR A 71 -6.80 -77.57 -14.18
CA TYR A 71 -6.26 -78.52 -13.21
C TYR A 71 -7.40 -79.38 -12.62
N PRO A 72 -7.12 -80.66 -12.34
CA PRO A 72 -8.11 -81.70 -12.09
C PRO A 72 -8.69 -81.67 -10.67
N ALA A 73 -9.83 -82.35 -10.54
CA ALA A 73 -10.60 -82.48 -9.33
C ALA A 73 -9.90 -83.31 -8.23
N GLY A 74 -10.09 -82.86 -6.99
CA GLY A 74 -10.21 -83.72 -5.82
C GLY A 74 -8.96 -83.89 -4.98
N HIS A 75 -8.91 -83.20 -3.84
CA HIS A 75 -8.64 -83.81 -2.54
C HIS A 75 -9.28 -82.95 -1.44
N GLN A 76 -10.16 -83.57 -0.66
CA GLN A 76 -10.82 -82.99 0.51
C GLN A 76 -9.78 -82.87 1.64
N GLY A 77 -9.46 -81.63 2.02
CA GLY A 77 -8.65 -81.28 3.18
C GLY A 77 -9.48 -80.46 4.19
N PRO A 78 -9.14 -80.52 5.49
CA PRO A 78 -10.03 -80.16 6.59
C PRO A 78 -10.40 -78.67 6.59
N GLY A 79 -11.67 -78.41 6.92
CA GLY A 79 -12.32 -77.11 6.83
C GLY A 79 -11.60 -76.01 7.60
N TYR A 80 -11.20 -74.97 6.87
CA TYR A 80 -10.92 -73.68 7.46
C TYR A 80 -12.26 -72.96 7.67
N PRO A 81 -12.56 -72.48 8.88
CA PRO A 81 -13.75 -71.67 9.10
C PRO A 81 -13.62 -70.40 8.25
N VAL A 82 -14.61 -70.19 7.37
CA VAL A 82 -14.85 -68.87 6.77
C VAL A 82 -15.09 -67.90 7.91
N PRO A 83 -14.33 -66.79 8.04
CA PRO A 83 -14.71 -65.75 8.98
C PRO A 83 -16.04 -65.16 8.50
N GLU A 84 -17.08 -65.45 9.26
CA GLU A 84 -18.34 -64.74 9.22
C GLU A 84 -18.01 -63.26 9.41
N TYR A 85 -18.26 -62.45 8.38
CA TYR A 85 -18.03 -61.02 8.43
C TYR A 85 -19.06 -60.45 9.40
N GLY A 86 -18.67 -60.41 10.68
CA GLY A 86 -19.48 -59.87 11.76
C GLY A 86 -19.94 -58.46 11.42
N ASP A 87 -21.23 -58.21 11.64
CA ASP A 87 -21.88 -56.92 11.57
C ASP A 87 -20.98 -55.81 12.16
N PRO A 88 -20.62 -54.75 11.40
CA PRO A 88 -19.75 -53.70 11.88
C PRO A 88 -20.48 -52.81 12.89
N GLY A 89 -20.53 -53.27 14.14
CA GLY A 89 -20.94 -52.49 15.31
C GLY A 89 -20.07 -51.23 15.55
N GLY A 90 -18.96 -51.07 14.84
CA GLY A 90 -18.09 -49.88 14.87
C GLY A 90 -18.67 -48.63 14.19
N GLY A 91 -19.74 -48.77 13.39
CA GLY A 91 -20.34 -47.65 12.68
C GLY A 91 -21.12 -46.68 13.59
N ARG A 92 -21.64 -47.14 14.72
CA ARG A 92 -22.44 -46.28 15.62
C ARG A 92 -21.56 -45.33 16.42
N VAL A 93 -20.45 -45.81 16.96
CA VAL A 93 -19.51 -44.98 17.74
C VAL A 93 -18.87 -43.92 16.84
N LEU A 94 -18.43 -44.30 15.63
CA LEU A 94 -17.86 -43.34 14.69
C LEU A 94 -18.89 -42.29 14.23
N ARG A 95 -20.14 -42.70 13.98
CA ARG A 95 -21.24 -41.76 13.66
C ARG A 95 -21.55 -40.83 14.83
N SER A 96 -21.58 -41.34 16.07
CA SER A 96 -21.78 -40.52 17.27
C SER A 96 -20.65 -39.50 17.47
N VAL A 97 -19.39 -39.89 17.24
CA VAL A 97 -18.24 -38.98 17.31
C VAL A 97 -18.31 -37.90 16.23
N LEU A 98 -18.66 -38.25 14.99
CA LEU A 98 -18.81 -37.28 13.89
C LEU A 98 -19.97 -36.31 14.14
N ILE A 99 -21.10 -36.79 14.67
CA ILE A 99 -22.25 -35.95 15.03
C ILE A 99 -21.87 -34.99 16.17
N LEU A 100 -21.17 -35.45 17.21
CA LEU A 100 -20.71 -34.59 18.31
C LEU A 100 -19.70 -33.54 17.82
N ALA A 101 -18.77 -33.91 16.94
CA ALA A 101 -17.83 -32.96 16.34
C ALA A 101 -18.54 -31.90 15.49
N ALA A 102 -19.56 -32.30 14.70
CA ALA A 102 -20.36 -31.37 13.91
C ALA A 102 -21.16 -30.40 14.81
N ILE A 103 -21.76 -30.90 15.90
CA ILE A 103 -22.48 -30.07 16.87
C ILE A 103 -21.52 -29.09 17.55
N ALA A 104 -20.33 -29.54 17.99
CA ALA A 104 -19.33 -28.67 18.60
C ALA A 104 -18.86 -27.57 17.62
N GLY A 105 -18.68 -27.91 16.33
CA GLY A 105 -18.37 -26.94 15.28
C GLY A 105 -19.48 -25.90 15.10
N VAL A 106 -20.74 -26.34 15.02
CA VAL A 106 -21.91 -25.45 14.90
C VAL A 106 -22.05 -24.55 16.13
N VAL A 107 -21.90 -25.09 17.34
CA VAL A 107 -21.94 -24.31 18.58
C VAL A 107 -20.82 -23.27 18.62
N THR A 108 -19.62 -23.61 18.15
CA THR A 108 -18.50 -22.66 18.08
C THR A 108 -18.81 -21.51 17.12
N VAL A 109 -19.37 -21.81 15.94
CA VAL A 109 -19.80 -20.79 14.97
C VAL A 109 -20.92 -19.92 15.55
N LEU A 110 -21.91 -20.53 16.20
CA LEU A 110 -23.03 -19.80 16.80
C LEU A 110 -22.59 -18.91 17.96
N VAL A 111 -21.65 -19.36 18.79
CA VAL A 111 -21.04 -18.54 19.85
C VAL A 111 -20.25 -17.40 19.23
N GLY A 112 -19.46 -17.64 18.18
CA GLY A 112 -18.75 -16.59 17.45
C GLY A 112 -19.69 -15.54 16.83
N VAL A 113 -20.77 -15.98 16.20
CA VAL A 113 -21.81 -15.10 15.63
C VAL A 113 -22.56 -14.35 16.74
N PHE A 114 -22.85 -14.99 17.87
CA PHE A 114 -23.47 -14.33 19.01
C PHE A 114 -22.56 -13.24 19.61
N TYR A 115 -21.26 -13.52 19.77
CA TYR A 115 -20.30 -12.49 20.20
C TYR A 115 -20.18 -11.35 19.18
N MET A 116 -20.23 -11.65 17.89
CA MET A 116 -20.25 -10.63 16.82
C MET A 116 -21.51 -9.76 16.87
N LEU A 117 -22.68 -10.34 17.21
CA LEU A 117 -23.96 -9.61 17.28
C LEU A 117 -24.19 -8.90 18.62
N ALA A 118 -23.62 -9.41 19.72
CA ALA A 118 -23.81 -8.85 21.07
C ALA A 118 -22.85 -7.68 21.39
N ALA A 119 -21.77 -7.51 20.62
CA ALA A 119 -20.80 -6.42 20.77
C ALA A 119 -20.50 -5.70 19.44
N PRO A 120 -21.49 -5.03 18.81
CA PRO A 120 -21.35 -4.42 17.49
C PRO A 120 -20.30 -3.30 17.42
N GLU A 121 -19.99 -2.67 18.55
CA GLU A 121 -18.98 -1.61 18.69
C GLU A 121 -17.53 -2.10 18.44
N GLN A 122 -17.25 -3.40 18.66
CA GLN A 122 -15.89 -3.96 18.53
C GLN A 122 -15.56 -4.46 17.11
N TYR A 123 -16.55 -4.50 16.23
CA TYR A 123 -16.42 -5.05 14.86
C TYR A 123 -16.81 -4.06 13.76
N GLY A 124 -17.02 -2.78 14.08
CA GLY A 124 -17.20 -1.71 13.10
C GLY A 124 -18.43 -1.87 12.19
N LEU A 125 -19.45 -2.61 12.64
CA LEU A 125 -20.70 -2.84 11.89
C LEU A 125 -21.87 -2.00 12.41
N ALA A 126 -21.61 -1.00 13.24
CA ALA A 126 -22.61 -0.03 13.67
C ALA A 126 -22.36 1.35 13.03
N ASP A 127 -23.40 1.81 12.35
CA ASP A 127 -23.74 3.17 11.94
C ASP A 127 -23.02 3.81 10.73
N GLU A 128 -23.66 3.62 9.58
CA GLU A 128 -23.71 4.58 8.47
C GLU A 128 -24.67 5.75 8.79
N ARG A 129 -24.59 6.29 10.01
CA ARG A 129 -25.14 7.61 10.33
C ARG A 129 -23.97 8.55 10.48
N ALA A 130 -23.63 9.19 9.37
CA ALA A 130 -22.86 10.41 9.38
C ALA A 130 -23.54 11.42 10.32
N LEU A 131 -23.09 11.46 11.57
CA LEU A 131 -23.29 12.62 12.41
C LEU A 131 -22.57 13.78 11.69
N PRO A 132 -23.21 14.95 11.50
CA PRO A 132 -22.48 16.10 11.02
C PRO A 132 -21.31 16.35 11.99
N PRO A 133 -20.12 16.72 11.51
CA PRO A 133 -19.02 17.05 12.39
C PRO A 133 -19.50 18.20 13.28
N ARG A 134 -19.72 17.90 14.57
CA ARG A 134 -19.73 18.95 15.57
C ARG A 134 -18.31 19.48 15.57
N ALA A 135 -18.15 20.71 15.12
CA ALA A 135 -16.97 21.49 15.42
C ALA A 135 -16.84 21.52 16.95
N GLN A 136 -15.94 20.70 17.48
CA GLN A 136 -15.48 20.85 18.85
C GLN A 136 -14.65 22.13 18.83
N GLN A 137 -15.24 23.23 19.27
CA GLN A 137 -14.46 24.43 19.54
C GLN A 137 -13.58 24.12 20.74
N ASP A 138 -12.28 23.95 20.50
CA ASP A 138 -11.30 23.86 21.57
C ASP A 138 -11.21 25.23 22.26
N PRO A 139 -11.44 25.33 23.58
CA PRO A 139 -11.44 26.61 24.30
C PRO A 139 -10.02 27.12 24.61
N ALA A 140 -8.99 26.67 23.88
CA ALA A 140 -7.60 26.85 24.30
C ALA A 140 -6.61 27.34 23.23
N GLY A 141 -7.03 27.71 22.01
CA GLY A 141 -6.11 28.34 21.04
C GLY A 141 -4.86 27.50 20.71
N ALA A 142 -4.98 26.18 20.68
CA ALA A 142 -3.91 25.29 20.22
C ALA A 142 -3.85 25.35 18.69
N GLU A 143 -2.66 25.64 18.14
CA GLU A 143 -2.40 25.51 16.70
C GLU A 143 -2.71 24.07 16.27
N GLU A 144 -3.65 23.86 15.35
CA GLU A 144 -3.91 22.53 14.76
C GLU A 144 -2.68 22.08 13.98
N THR A 145 -1.85 21.24 14.60
CA THR A 145 -0.61 20.73 14.00
C THR A 145 -0.85 19.57 13.03
N TYR A 146 -2.01 18.91 13.11
CA TYR A 146 -2.34 17.72 12.33
C TYR A 146 -3.34 18.02 11.22
N PHE A 147 -3.02 17.56 10.02
CA PHE A 147 -3.95 17.42 8.92
C PHE A 147 -5.02 16.39 9.28
N SER A 148 -6.28 16.80 9.17
CA SER A 148 -7.45 15.95 9.39
C SER A 148 -8.36 16.00 8.17
N ALA A 149 -8.52 14.86 7.51
CA ALA A 149 -9.41 14.72 6.36
C ALA A 149 -9.88 13.26 6.18
N PRO A 150 -11.05 13.03 5.57
CA PRO A 150 -11.51 11.69 5.22
C PRO A 150 -10.45 10.91 4.42
N PRO A 151 -10.26 9.59 4.64
CA PRO A 151 -9.18 8.78 4.05
C PRO A 151 -9.04 8.84 2.51
N THR A 152 -10.08 9.29 1.82
CA THR A 152 -10.14 9.44 0.36
C THR A 152 -9.53 10.73 -0.16
N VAL A 153 -9.30 11.72 0.71
CA VAL A 153 -8.69 13.00 0.33
C VAL A 153 -7.19 12.79 0.07
N PRO A 154 -6.63 13.36 -1.01
CA PRO A 154 -5.19 13.30 -1.30
C PRO A 154 -4.32 13.82 -0.14
N PRO A 155 -3.04 13.44 -0.09
CA PRO A 155 -2.13 13.93 0.95
C PRO A 155 -1.93 15.45 0.86
N PRO A 156 -1.79 16.15 2.01
CA PRO A 156 -1.52 17.58 2.03
C PRO A 156 -0.21 17.88 1.28
N GLN A 157 -0.22 18.93 0.47
CA GLN A 157 0.89 19.33 -0.39
C GLN A 157 1.54 20.63 0.12
N PRO A 158 2.86 20.81 -0.03
CA PRO A 158 3.48 22.10 0.21
C PRO A 158 3.04 23.12 -0.85
N THR A 159 3.17 24.41 -0.55
CA THR A 159 2.88 25.49 -1.51
C THR A 159 3.93 25.64 -2.60
N VAL A 160 5.09 25.00 -2.43
CA VAL A 160 6.20 25.01 -3.40
C VAL A 160 5.91 23.97 -4.49
N PRO A 161 6.06 24.32 -5.78
CA PRO A 161 5.83 23.37 -6.87
C PRO A 161 6.72 22.13 -6.79
N ALA A 162 6.17 20.99 -7.23
CA ALA A 162 6.92 19.75 -7.32
C ALA A 162 8.08 19.87 -8.35
N ALA A 163 9.22 19.29 -8.00
CA ALA A 163 10.34 19.10 -8.93
C ALA A 163 10.07 17.91 -9.87
N PRO A 164 10.65 17.90 -11.07
CA PRO A 164 10.53 16.77 -11.99
C PRO A 164 11.02 15.46 -11.36
N ALA A 165 10.32 14.36 -11.67
CA ALA A 165 10.72 13.03 -11.24
C ALA A 165 12.12 12.64 -11.73
N MET A 166 12.79 11.84 -10.92
CA MET A 166 14.15 11.34 -11.13
C MET A 166 14.12 9.87 -11.51
N LEU A 167 15.24 9.38 -12.07
CA LEU A 167 15.47 7.95 -12.23
C LEU A 167 15.56 7.24 -10.87
N PRO A 168 15.26 5.93 -10.80
CA PRO A 168 15.38 5.14 -9.58
C PRO A 168 16.80 5.17 -9.00
N SER A 169 16.93 5.33 -7.68
CA SER A 169 18.22 5.18 -6.98
C SER A 169 18.03 4.86 -5.50
N THR A 170 18.86 3.95 -4.97
CA THR A 170 18.70 3.47 -3.59
C THR A 170 18.96 4.61 -2.58
N PRO A 171 18.03 4.88 -1.64
CA PRO A 171 18.28 5.83 -0.56
C PRO A 171 19.33 5.28 0.42
N LYS A 172 20.22 6.15 0.88
CA LYS A 172 21.34 5.80 1.79
C LYS A 172 21.28 6.52 3.11
N ARG A 173 20.79 7.75 3.12
CA ARG A 173 20.74 8.59 4.32
C ARG A 173 19.52 9.51 4.29
N LEU A 174 18.88 9.67 5.43
CA LEU A 174 17.79 10.61 5.65
C LEU A 174 18.28 11.71 6.59
N VAL A 175 18.08 12.97 6.20
CA VAL A 175 18.42 14.13 7.03
C VAL A 175 17.17 15.00 7.20
N ILE A 176 16.85 15.36 8.44
CA ILE A 176 15.77 16.29 8.77
C ILE A 176 16.35 17.36 9.71
N PRO A 177 16.86 18.49 9.16
CA PRO A 177 17.62 19.47 9.94
C PRO A 177 16.84 20.01 11.14
N ARG A 178 15.53 20.30 10.95
CA ARG A 178 14.62 20.80 12.00
C ARG A 178 14.60 19.90 13.24
N LEU A 179 14.65 18.59 13.03
CA LEU A 179 14.52 17.57 14.07
C LEU A 179 15.87 17.07 14.58
N GLY A 180 16.98 17.47 13.93
CA GLY A 180 18.31 16.95 14.22
C GLY A 180 18.52 15.49 13.77
N VAL A 181 17.73 15.01 12.82
CA VAL A 181 17.86 13.64 12.28
C VAL A 181 18.96 13.61 11.24
N ASP A 182 19.91 12.68 11.41
CA ASP A 182 20.89 12.24 10.41
C ASP A 182 21.04 10.72 10.56
N ALA A 183 20.39 9.98 9.68
CA ALA A 183 20.12 8.56 9.88
C ALA A 183 20.47 7.71 8.64
N PRO A 184 21.11 6.53 8.84
CA PRO A 184 21.27 5.56 7.76
C PRO A 184 19.91 5.00 7.32
N VAL A 185 19.79 4.72 6.03
CA VAL A 185 18.60 4.08 5.43
C VAL A 185 18.94 2.67 4.97
N ARG A 186 18.07 1.69 5.29
CA ARG A 186 18.14 0.32 4.76
C ARG A 186 16.80 -0.10 4.18
N SER A 187 16.83 -1.00 3.22
CA SER A 187 15.61 -1.56 2.66
C SER A 187 14.90 -2.49 3.65
N VAL A 188 13.57 -2.40 3.65
CA VAL A 188 12.64 -3.31 4.31
C VAL A 188 11.64 -3.83 3.28
N GLY A 189 11.09 -5.02 3.50
CA GLY A 189 10.06 -5.60 2.62
C GLY A 189 8.72 -5.72 3.34
N LEU A 190 7.88 -6.64 2.90
CA LEU A 190 6.68 -7.06 3.62
C LEU A 190 6.97 -8.20 4.60
N ASP A 191 6.23 -8.24 5.70
CA ASP A 191 6.19 -9.36 6.63
C ASP A 191 5.27 -10.49 6.11
N ARG A 192 5.15 -11.58 6.88
CA ARG A 192 4.31 -12.73 6.50
C ARG A 192 2.81 -12.41 6.39
N LYS A 193 2.37 -11.29 6.97
CA LYS A 193 0.98 -10.82 6.95
C LYS A 193 0.76 -9.77 5.86
N GLY A 194 1.79 -9.43 5.08
CA GLY A 194 1.71 -8.40 4.03
C GLY A 194 1.81 -6.98 4.56
N ALA A 195 2.22 -6.77 5.81
CA ALA A 195 2.48 -5.43 6.35
C ALA A 195 3.94 -5.03 6.08
N VAL A 196 4.20 -3.73 5.91
CA VAL A 196 5.57 -3.23 5.76
C VAL A 196 6.37 -3.54 7.03
N GLN A 197 7.53 -4.17 6.85
CA GLN A 197 8.43 -4.50 7.95
C GLN A 197 8.97 -3.22 8.59
N VAL A 198 9.03 -3.24 9.92
CA VAL A 198 9.65 -2.16 10.71
C VAL A 198 11.15 -2.46 10.86
N PRO A 199 12.04 -1.45 10.84
CA PRO A 199 13.46 -1.63 11.11
C PRO A 199 13.73 -2.37 12.44
N PRO A 200 14.87 -3.08 12.55
CA PRO A 200 15.26 -3.71 13.81
C PRO A 200 15.32 -2.72 14.99
N VAL A 201 14.62 -3.05 16.09
CA VAL A 201 14.57 -2.23 17.33
C VAL A 201 15.94 -2.06 18.00
N ASN A 202 16.90 -2.95 17.73
CA ASN A 202 18.25 -2.86 18.27
C ASN A 202 19.14 -1.82 17.56
N ASN A 203 18.61 -1.14 16.54
CA ASN A 203 19.27 0.00 15.90
C ASN A 203 18.32 1.22 15.92
N PRO A 204 18.29 1.98 17.02
CA PRO A 204 17.32 3.07 17.20
C PRO A 204 17.49 4.22 16.20
N ASN A 205 18.66 4.39 15.57
CA ASN A 205 18.89 5.43 14.55
C ASN A 205 18.57 4.98 13.12
N LEU A 206 18.06 3.76 12.90
CA LEU A 206 17.88 3.20 11.56
C LEU A 206 16.52 3.56 10.96
N VAL A 207 16.54 4.05 9.72
CA VAL A 207 15.34 4.21 8.89
C VAL A 207 15.21 3.03 7.93
N GLY A 208 13.99 2.50 7.82
CA GLY A 208 13.61 1.48 6.85
C GLY A 208 12.93 2.11 5.66
N TRP A 209 13.40 1.86 4.44
CA TRP A 209 12.72 2.23 3.21
C TRP A 209 12.00 1.02 2.61
N PHE A 210 10.72 1.16 2.30
CA PHE A 210 9.94 0.09 1.69
C PHE A 210 10.34 -0.15 0.24
N ARG A 211 11.05 -1.26 -0.01
CA ARG A 211 11.74 -1.51 -1.27
C ARG A 211 10.87 -1.89 -2.47
N GLU A 212 9.60 -2.22 -2.21
CA GLU A 212 8.64 -2.61 -3.26
C GLU A 212 7.89 -1.40 -3.81
N GLY A 213 8.08 -0.21 -3.22
CA GLY A 213 7.59 1.06 -3.74
C GLY A 213 8.70 1.88 -4.45
N PRO A 214 8.34 3.10 -4.91
CA PRO A 214 9.28 4.05 -5.49
C PRO A 214 10.47 4.36 -4.56
N THR A 215 11.64 4.61 -5.16
CA THR A 215 12.76 5.26 -4.47
C THR A 215 12.52 6.77 -4.35
N ALA A 216 13.15 7.41 -3.36
CA ALA A 216 13.00 8.84 -3.13
C ALA A 216 13.41 9.66 -4.36
N GLY A 217 12.43 10.30 -4.99
CA GLY A 217 12.57 11.14 -6.18
C GLY A 217 11.93 10.56 -7.45
N GLU A 218 11.53 9.28 -7.44
CA GLU A 218 10.66 8.73 -8.49
C GLU A 218 9.22 9.23 -8.35
N THR A 219 8.43 9.13 -9.43
CA THR A 219 6.98 9.36 -9.37
C THR A 219 6.32 8.41 -8.37
N GLY A 220 5.44 8.95 -7.52
CA GLY A 220 4.75 8.21 -6.48
C GLY A 220 5.39 8.35 -5.10
N PRO A 221 4.80 7.70 -4.07
CA PRO A 221 5.26 7.84 -2.70
C PRO A 221 6.38 6.85 -2.34
N ALA A 222 7.56 7.37 -2.03
CA ALA A 222 8.59 6.61 -1.34
C ALA A 222 8.26 6.53 0.17
N ILE A 223 8.13 5.32 0.71
CA ILE A 223 7.72 5.11 2.11
C ILE A 223 8.93 4.82 2.97
N MET A 224 9.08 5.55 4.08
CA MET A 224 10.12 5.31 5.07
C MET A 224 9.56 5.23 6.49
N LEU A 225 10.07 4.29 7.27
CA LEU A 225 9.60 3.97 8.61
C LEU A 225 10.75 4.04 9.61
N GLY A 226 10.45 4.43 10.83
CA GLY A 226 11.41 4.50 11.92
C GLY A 226 10.73 4.45 13.27
N HIS A 227 11.46 4.00 14.30
CA HIS A 227 10.93 3.93 15.65
C HIS A 227 10.78 5.33 16.27
N LYS A 228 9.71 5.53 17.05
CA LYS A 228 9.55 6.69 17.93
C LYS A 228 10.47 6.53 19.14
N ASP A 229 10.45 5.35 19.74
CA ASP A 229 11.29 4.98 20.88
C ASP A 229 11.65 3.49 20.85
N THR A 230 12.49 3.12 21.80
CA THR A 230 12.86 1.74 22.13
C THR A 230 12.87 1.60 23.65
N GLN A 231 13.06 0.39 24.15
CA GLN A 231 13.26 0.17 25.59
C GLN A 231 14.48 0.94 26.16
N ALA A 232 15.44 1.32 25.30
CA ALA A 232 16.62 2.10 25.69
C ALA A 232 16.38 3.63 25.66
N GLY A 233 15.23 4.09 25.16
CA GLY A 233 14.90 5.51 25.04
C GLY A 233 14.53 5.92 23.61
N SER A 234 14.59 7.22 23.34
CA SER A 234 14.22 7.84 22.06
C SER A 234 14.93 7.21 20.86
N ALA A 235 14.22 7.15 19.73
CA ALA A 235 14.73 6.63 18.46
C ALA A 235 14.66 7.70 17.34
N VAL A 236 14.98 7.29 16.12
CA VAL A 236 15.17 8.17 14.95
C VAL A 236 14.01 9.12 14.67
N PHE A 237 12.77 8.67 14.92
CA PHE A 237 11.55 9.45 14.70
C PHE A 237 10.85 9.83 16.01
N SER A 238 11.60 9.91 17.11
CA SER A 238 11.09 10.35 18.42
C SER A 238 10.35 11.67 18.43
N ARG A 239 10.74 12.59 17.54
CA ARG A 239 10.25 13.97 17.44
C ARG A 239 9.53 14.24 16.11
N LEU A 240 9.08 13.21 15.40
CA LEU A 240 8.49 13.38 14.07
C LEU A 240 7.18 14.19 14.12
N ASP A 241 6.49 14.18 15.25
CA ASP A 241 5.32 15.00 15.58
C ASP A 241 5.63 16.50 15.74
N GLU A 242 6.90 16.89 15.84
CA GLU A 242 7.32 18.29 15.91
C GLU A 242 7.60 18.92 14.52
N ILE A 243 7.54 18.13 13.45
CA ILE A 243 7.75 18.62 12.09
C ILE A 243 6.61 19.54 11.66
N ARG A 244 6.89 20.48 10.75
CA ARG A 244 5.91 21.49 10.31
C ARG A 244 5.82 21.54 8.80
N ASN A 245 4.68 22.03 8.30
CA ASN A 245 4.55 22.40 6.89
C ASN A 245 5.67 23.39 6.51
N GLY A 246 6.32 23.14 5.37
CA GLY A 246 7.46 23.92 4.88
C GLY A 246 8.82 23.41 5.34
N ASP A 247 8.89 22.52 6.35
CA ASP A 247 10.15 21.93 6.76
C ASP A 247 10.76 21.06 5.65
N VAL A 248 12.08 20.98 5.66
CA VAL A 248 12.86 20.26 4.63
C VAL A 248 13.27 18.89 5.13
N ILE A 249 13.12 17.90 4.26
CA ILE A 249 13.64 16.55 4.42
C ILE A 249 14.56 16.24 3.24
N GLU A 250 15.74 15.71 3.50
CA GLU A 250 16.72 15.41 2.48
C GLU A 250 17.01 13.91 2.45
N VAL A 251 16.90 13.32 1.25
CA VAL A 251 17.26 11.91 1.04
C VAL A 251 18.51 11.86 0.17
N HIS A 252 19.62 11.46 0.77
CA HIS A 252 20.85 11.17 0.02
C HIS A 252 20.71 9.81 -0.65
N ARG A 253 20.89 9.79 -1.96
CA ARG A 253 20.75 8.59 -2.79
C ARG A 253 22.12 8.05 -3.20
N GLN A 254 22.14 6.81 -3.69
CA GLN A 254 23.35 6.11 -4.13
C GLN A 254 24.03 6.75 -5.34
N ASP A 255 23.28 7.51 -6.15
CA ASP A 255 23.78 8.17 -7.36
C ASP A 255 24.47 9.51 -7.08
N GLY A 256 24.68 9.86 -5.81
CA GLY A 256 25.31 11.12 -5.40
C GLY A 256 24.41 12.35 -5.59
N VAL A 257 23.10 12.15 -5.79
CA VAL A 257 22.11 13.21 -5.80
C VAL A 257 21.31 13.15 -4.50
N ILE A 258 20.91 14.32 -4.03
CA ILE A 258 20.04 14.47 -2.87
C ILE A 258 18.69 14.95 -3.39
N ALA A 259 17.66 14.16 -3.12
CA ALA A 259 16.28 14.56 -3.32
C ALA A 259 15.84 15.39 -2.11
N VAL A 260 15.40 16.62 -2.35
CA VAL A 260 14.97 17.58 -1.31
C VAL A 260 13.45 17.66 -1.34
N PHE A 261 12.84 17.32 -0.21
CA PHE A 261 11.40 17.30 -0.01
C PHE A 261 10.98 18.42 0.92
N THR A 262 9.83 19.03 0.64
CA THR A 262 9.18 20.00 1.51
C THR A 262 7.93 19.36 2.09
N VAL A 263 7.78 19.45 3.40
CA VAL A 263 6.62 18.91 4.14
C VAL A 263 5.36 19.69 3.76
N GLY A 264 4.33 18.99 3.32
CA GLY A 264 2.99 19.56 3.06
C GLY A 264 2.07 19.46 4.27
N GLY A 265 2.29 18.48 5.14
CA GLY A 265 1.54 18.32 6.38
C GLY A 265 1.87 17.02 7.08
N LEU A 266 1.31 16.86 8.27
CA LEU A 266 1.44 15.63 9.04
C LEU A 266 0.06 15.19 9.53
N GLU A 267 -0.19 13.90 9.63
CA GLU A 267 -1.46 13.31 10.06
C GLU A 267 -1.19 12.33 11.19
N GLN A 268 -2.08 12.30 12.19
CA GLN A 268 -2.10 11.26 13.19
C GLN A 268 -3.34 10.40 12.95
N ALA A 269 -3.13 9.12 12.67
CA ALA A 269 -4.19 8.19 12.36
C ALA A 269 -4.12 6.97 13.26
N GLU A 270 -5.25 6.60 13.87
CA GLU A 270 -5.37 5.33 14.58
C GLU A 270 -5.00 4.17 13.65
N LYS A 271 -4.36 3.15 14.21
CA LYS A 271 -3.95 1.97 13.41
C LYS A 271 -5.11 1.21 12.78
N SER A 272 -6.30 1.29 13.38
CA SER A 272 -7.56 0.68 12.91
C SER A 272 -8.09 1.32 11.62
N VAL A 273 -7.87 2.63 11.43
CA VAL A 273 -8.39 3.43 10.32
C VAL A 273 -7.25 4.07 9.52
N PHE A 274 -6.11 3.39 9.43
CA PHE A 274 -4.93 3.87 8.72
C PHE A 274 -5.26 4.25 7.27
N PRO A 275 -4.88 5.46 6.80
CA PRO A 275 -5.28 6.00 5.50
C PRO A 275 -4.47 5.38 4.35
N THR A 276 -4.68 4.08 4.12
CA THR A 276 -3.92 3.22 3.20
C THR A 276 -3.83 3.85 1.81
N GLN A 277 -4.94 4.33 1.26
CA GLN A 277 -4.95 4.93 -0.09
C GLN A 277 -4.13 6.22 -0.16
N ARG A 278 -4.16 7.05 0.90
CA ARG A 278 -3.39 8.29 0.93
C ARG A 278 -1.89 8.04 1.06
N VAL A 279 -1.53 6.98 1.79
CA VAL A 279 -0.12 6.62 2.06
C VAL A 279 0.49 5.85 0.89
N TYR A 280 -0.19 4.82 0.38
CA TYR A 280 0.38 3.91 -0.61
C TYR A 280 -0.16 4.12 -2.02
N GLY A 281 -1.19 4.95 -2.18
CA GLY A 281 -1.81 5.21 -3.47
C GLY A 281 -0.88 5.91 -4.45
N GLU A 282 -1.19 5.75 -5.73
CA GLU A 282 -0.46 6.39 -6.81
C GLU A 282 -0.51 7.92 -6.69
N SER A 283 0.60 8.56 -7.04
CA SER A 283 0.71 10.02 -7.13
C SER A 283 1.51 10.38 -8.38
N PRO A 284 1.10 11.43 -9.13
CA PRO A 284 1.86 11.90 -10.28
C PRO A 284 3.18 12.58 -9.87
N ASP A 285 3.27 13.05 -8.62
CA ASP A 285 4.42 13.78 -8.11
C ASP A 285 5.37 12.87 -7.30
N PRO A 286 6.66 13.20 -7.23
CA PRO A 286 7.59 12.49 -6.36
C PRO A 286 7.31 12.82 -4.90
N GLN A 287 6.78 11.86 -4.15
CA GLN A 287 6.40 12.03 -2.75
C GLN A 287 7.30 11.22 -1.82
N LEU A 288 7.40 11.67 -0.57
CA LEU A 288 8.04 10.98 0.53
C LEU A 288 7.08 10.95 1.70
N HIS A 289 6.76 9.75 2.20
CA HIS A 289 5.96 9.59 3.40
C HIS A 289 6.81 8.98 4.51
N LEU A 290 6.91 9.67 5.64
CA LEU A 290 7.59 9.16 6.84
C LEU A 290 6.55 8.67 7.83
N ILE A 291 6.75 7.49 8.40
CA ILE A 291 5.80 6.86 9.32
C ILE A 291 6.50 6.47 10.61
N THR A 292 5.89 6.82 11.73
CA THR A 292 6.30 6.33 13.06
C THR A 292 5.08 6.05 13.94
N CYS A 293 5.30 5.38 15.08
CA CYS A 293 4.29 5.16 16.10
C CYS A 293 3.85 6.48 16.74
N GLY A 294 2.56 6.65 17.02
CA GLY A 294 1.97 7.86 17.60
C GLY A 294 0.85 7.57 18.60
N GLY A 295 0.23 8.63 19.12
CA GLY A 295 -0.89 8.48 20.06
C GLY A 295 -0.49 7.93 21.42
N ALA A 296 -1.48 7.38 22.14
CA ALA A 296 -1.28 6.86 23.47
C ALA A 296 -0.48 5.55 23.43
N TYR A 297 0.37 5.33 24.44
CA TYR A 297 1.02 4.05 24.64
C TYR A 297 0.09 3.13 25.44
N ASP A 298 -0.41 2.09 24.81
CA ASP A 298 -1.17 1.04 25.47
C ASP A 298 -0.22 0.05 26.14
N ARG A 299 -0.19 0.08 27.47
CA ARG A 299 0.64 -0.79 28.30
C ARG A 299 0.19 -2.25 28.29
N ALA A 300 -1.08 -2.54 27.96
CA ALA A 300 -1.59 -3.90 27.91
C ALA A 300 -1.09 -4.63 26.65
N THR A 301 -1.05 -3.93 25.52
CA THR A 301 -0.57 -4.48 24.24
C THR A 301 0.91 -4.22 23.99
N GLY A 302 1.52 -3.27 24.70
CA GLY A 302 2.90 -2.85 24.49
C GLY A 302 3.08 -2.01 23.22
N HIS A 303 2.01 -1.41 22.72
CA HIS A 303 1.97 -0.72 21.43
C HIS A 303 1.33 0.67 21.54
N TYR A 304 1.81 1.56 20.68
CA TYR A 304 1.15 2.83 20.40
C TYR A 304 -0.17 2.62 19.66
N THR A 305 -1.19 3.43 19.95
CA THR A 305 -2.52 3.31 19.33
C THR A 305 -2.53 3.79 17.87
N ASP A 306 -1.66 4.74 17.54
CA ASP A 306 -1.73 5.49 16.28
C ASP A 306 -0.41 5.40 15.51
N ASN A 307 -0.42 5.95 14.31
CA ASN A 307 0.77 6.34 13.57
C ASN A 307 0.78 7.84 13.33
N VAL A 308 1.96 8.45 13.38
CA VAL A 308 2.21 9.79 12.80
C VAL A 308 2.76 9.59 11.40
N ILE A 309 2.15 10.27 10.44
CA ILE A 309 2.49 10.20 9.02
C ILE A 309 2.85 11.60 8.55
N VAL A 310 4.04 11.78 8.01
CA VAL A 310 4.47 13.03 7.38
C VAL A 310 4.35 12.89 5.88
N TYR A 311 3.68 13.84 5.25
CA TYR A 311 3.56 13.92 3.79
C TYR A 311 4.46 15.03 3.27
N ALA A 312 5.37 14.68 2.37
CA ALA A 312 6.27 15.63 1.74
C ALA A 312 6.37 15.38 0.23
N THR A 313 6.62 16.45 -0.51
CA THR A 313 6.76 16.43 -1.97
C THR A 313 8.13 16.93 -2.36
N MET A 314 8.77 16.29 -3.34
CA MET A 314 10.09 16.71 -3.80
C MET A 314 9.97 18.07 -4.48
N THR A 315 10.75 19.04 -4.03
CA THR A 315 10.71 20.43 -4.52
C THR A 315 12.03 20.87 -5.11
N ALA A 316 13.12 20.15 -4.83
CA ALA A 316 14.43 20.43 -5.41
C ALA A 316 15.32 19.18 -5.44
N THR A 317 16.45 19.31 -6.14
CA THR A 317 17.56 18.36 -6.07
C THR A 317 18.86 19.10 -5.84
N ARG A 318 19.83 18.47 -5.19
CA ARG A 318 21.19 19.00 -5.01
C ARG A 318 22.23 17.89 -5.21
N ARG A 319 23.46 18.27 -5.53
CA ARG A 319 24.59 17.33 -5.50
C ARG A 319 24.99 17.06 -4.04
N ALA A 320 25.32 15.81 -3.75
CA ALA A 320 25.82 15.38 -2.44
C ALA A 320 27.29 15.76 -2.22
#